data_AF-A0A920QR70-F1
#
_entry.id   AF-A0A920QR70-F1
#
_cell.length_a   1.000
_cell.length_b   1.000
_cell.length_c   1.000
_cell.angle_alpha   90.00
_cell.angle_beta   90.00
_cell.angle_gamma   90.00
#
_symmetry.space_group_name_H-M   'P 1'
#
loop_
_entity.id
_entity.type
_entity.pdbx_description
1 polymer ?
#
loop_
_entity_poly.entity_id
_entity_poly.type
_entity_poly.pdbx_seq_one_letter_code
_entity_poly.pdbx_strand_id
1 'polypeptide(L)' 'MSPSDLLQLSISEISPRIKNREISPVELTEAALSAAGKLQPQLNSFITILDQQARAPKLVSPNPKL' A
#
# COMPACT_ATOMS: atom_id res chain seq x y z
N MET A 1 -13.86 7.42 1.77
CA MET A 1 -13.12 6.50 2.64
C MET A 1 -11.81 7.19 2.98
N SER A 2 -11.43 7.23 4.26
CA SER A 2 -10.19 7.90 4.68
C SER A 2 -8.96 7.02 4.34
N PRO A 3 -7.76 7.60 4.18
CA PRO A 3 -6.54 6.82 3.99
C PRO A 3 -6.28 5.83 5.13
N SER A 4 -6.69 6.18 6.35
CA SER A 4 -6.58 5.31 7.52
C SER A 4 -7.50 4.11 7.43
N ASP A 5 -8.71 4.27 6.88
CA ASP A 5 -9.66 3.18 6.68
C ASP A 5 -9.08 2.13 5.71
N LEU A 6 -8.31 2.56 4.71
CA LEU A 6 -7.63 1.65 3.76
C LEU A 6 -6.58 0.77 4.45
N LEU A 7 -5.89 1.33 5.46
CA LEU A 7 -4.82 0.64 6.19
C LEU A 7 -5.33 -0.30 7.29
N GLN A 8 -6.61 -0.23 7.63
CA GLN A 8 -7.23 -1.15 8.60
C GLN A 8 -7.84 -2.39 7.95
N LEU A 9 -7.96 -2.41 6.61
CA LEU A 9 -8.45 -3.57 5.89
C LEU A 9 -7.39 -4.68 5.83
N SER A 10 -7.83 -5.93 5.93
CA SER A 10 -6.99 -7.09 5.69
C SER A 10 -6.70 -7.26 4.19
N ILE A 11 -5.63 -8.00 3.86
CA ILE A 11 -5.30 -8.36 2.48
C ILE A 11 -6.48 -9.08 1.79
N SER A 12 -7.22 -9.90 2.53
CA SER A 12 -8.39 -10.64 2.04
C SER A 12 -9.54 -9.72 1.62
N GLU A 13 -9.68 -8.56 2.26
CA GLU A 13 -10.67 -7.53 1.91
C GLU A 13 -10.17 -6.62 0.78
N ILE A 14 -8.87 -6.30 0.77
CA ILE A 14 -8.26 -5.41 -0.22
C ILE A 14 -8.16 -6.07 -1.61
N SER A 15 -7.70 -7.33 -1.66
CA SER A 15 -7.43 -8.05 -2.92
C SER A 15 -8.62 -8.09 -3.88
N PRO A 16 -9.84 -8.50 -3.47
CA PRO A 16 -11.00 -8.50 -4.36
C PRO A 16 -11.42 -7.08 -4.77
N ARG A 17 -11.28 -6.09 -3.89
CA ARG A 17 -11.67 -4.69 -4.17
C ARG A 17 -10.74 -4.01 -5.17
N ILE A 18 -9.44 -4.31 -5.11
CA ILE A 18 -8.48 -3.90 -6.15
C ILE A 18 -8.82 -4.55 -7.50
N LYS A 19 -9.13 -5.85 -7.50
CA LYS A 19 -9.51 -6.57 -8.73
C LYS A 19 -10.79 -6.01 -9.35
N ASN A 20 -11.74 -5.61 -8.51
CA ASN A 20 -12.99 -4.97 -8.91
C ASN A 20 -12.84 -3.47 -9.22
N ARG A 21 -11.62 -2.90 -9.10
CA ARG A 21 -11.31 -1.47 -9.30
C ARG A 21 -12.06 -0.53 -8.34
N GLU A 22 -12.50 -1.04 -7.19
CA GLU A 22 -13.09 -0.24 -6.12
C GLU A 22 -12.03 0.51 -5.31
N ILE A 23 -10.81 -0.05 -5.24
CA ILE A 23 -9.64 0.56 -4.60
C ILE A 23 -8.53 0.62 -5.63
N SER A 24 -7.94 1.81 -5.80
CA SER A 24 -6.76 1.95 -6.64
C SER A 24 -5.52 1.43 -5.90
N PRO A 25 -4.70 0.56 -6.54
CA PRO A 25 -3.43 0.13 -5.96
C PRO A 25 -2.53 1.30 -5.61
N VAL A 26 -2.51 2.33 -6.45
CA VAL A 26 -1.70 3.54 -6.26
C VAL A 26 -2.17 4.32 -5.02
N GLU A 27 -3.48 4.46 -4.84
CA GLU A 27 -4.05 5.15 -3.68
C GLU A 27 -3.72 4.41 -2.37
N LEU A 28 -3.82 3.07 -2.38
CA LEU A 28 -3.42 2.24 -1.24
C LEU A 28 -1.93 2.39 -0.91
N THR A 29 -1.07 2.37 -1.93
CA THR A 29 0.38 2.56 -1.74
C THR A 29 0.71 3.94 -1.17
N GLU A 30 0.06 5.00 -1.65
CA GLU A 30 0.23 6.36 -1.14
C GLU A 30 -0.21 6.49 0.32
N ALA A 31 -1.34 5.89 0.69
CA ALA A 31 -1.82 5.85 2.07
C ALA A 31 -0.78 5.16 2.98
N ALA A 32 -0.22 4.03 2.54
CA ALA A 32 0.78 3.28 3.29
C ALA A 32 2.10 4.06 3.45
N LEU A 33 2.61 4.67 2.37
CA LEU A 33 3.83 5.48 2.42
C LEU A 33 3.66 6.71 3.32
N SER A 34 2.50 7.38 3.25
CA SER A 34 2.17 8.53 4.10
C SER A 34 2.14 8.15 5.58
N ALA A 35 1.52 7.02 5.92
CA ALA A 35 1.49 6.53 7.30
C ALA A 35 2.89 6.11 7.79
N ALA A 36 3.65 5.39 6.96
CA ALA A 36 5.02 4.99 7.27
C ALA A 36 5.89 6.21 7.55
N GLY A 37 5.86 7.23 6.68
CA GLY A 37 6.64 8.46 6.87
C GLY A 37 6.28 9.22 8.16
N LYS A 38 5.00 9.26 8.54
CA LYS A 38 4.54 9.91 9.78
C LYS A 38 4.95 9.16 11.05
N LEU A 39 4.92 7.82 11.01
CA LEU A 39 5.22 6.98 12.18
C LEU A 39 6.71 6.65 12.32
N GLN A 40 7.48 6.73 11.24
CA GLN A 40 8.90 6.39 11.21
C GLN A 40 9.74 7.11 12.29
N PRO A 41 9.57 8.42 12.58
CA PRO A 41 10.35 9.09 13.62
C PRO A 41 10.08 8.55 15.04
N GLN A 42 8.92 7.90 15.26
CA GLN A 42 8.53 7.37 16.57
C GLN A 42 8.85 5.88 16.69
N LEU A 43 8.54 5.11 15.64
CA LEU A 43 8.67 3.65 15.66
C LEU A 43 10.03 3.16 15.17
N ASN A 44 10.70 3.95 14.33
CA ASN A 44 11.95 3.58 13.66
C ASN A 44 11.88 2.17 13.03
N SER A 45 10.72 1.82 12.47
CA SER A 45 10.39 0.44 12.06
C SER A 45 11.00 0.06 10.72
N PHE A 46 11.28 1.03 9.86
CA PHE A 46 11.90 0.80 8.56
C PHE A 46 13.33 1.32 8.56
N ILE A 47 14.28 0.52 8.09
CA ILE A 47 15.66 0.98 7.90
C ILE A 47 15.73 1.89 6.66
N THR A 48 15.01 1.51 5.60
CA THR A 48 14.92 2.25 4.34
C THR A 48 13.50 2.17 3.79
N ILE A 49 12.94 3.31 3.37
CA ILE A 49 11.66 3.38 2.66
C ILE A 49 11.95 3.73 1.20
N LEU A 50 11.46 2.91 0.27
CA LEU A 50 11.64 3.09 -1.17
C LEU A 50 10.38 3.70 -1.80
N ASP A 51 10.11 4.96 -1.44
CA ASP A 51 8.92 5.72 -1.85
C ASP A 51 8.80 5.83 -3.39
N GLN A 52 9.88 6.20 -4.08
CA GLN A 52 9.92 6.37 -5.52
C GLN A 52 9.60 5.06 -6.25
N GLN A 53 10.16 3.94 -5.79
CA GLN A 53 9.96 2.63 -6.37
C GLN A 53 8.54 2.12 -6.09
N ALA A 54 8.02 2.34 -4.88
CA ALA A 54 6.66 1.94 -4.52
C ALA A 54 5.60 2.69 -5.36
N ARG A 55 5.84 3.96 -5.70
CA ARG A 55 4.97 4.74 -6.59
C ARG A 55 5.09 4.37 -8.07
N ALA A 56 6.13 3.64 -8.45
CA ALA A 56 6.32 3.26 -9.84
C ALA A 56 5.28 2.20 -10.25
N PRO A 57 4.60 2.36 -11.40
CA PRO A 57 3.58 1.42 -11.89
C PRO A 57 4.10 0.00 -12.20
N LYS A 58 5.42 -0.22 -12.13
CA LYS A 58 6.08 -1.51 -12.43
C LYS A 58 5.95 -2.58 -11.34
N LEU A 59 5.45 -2.29 -10.15
CA LEU A 59 5.42 -3.27 -9.06
C LEU A 59 4.26 -4.28 -9.11
N VAL A 60 3.25 -4.08 -9.97
CA VAL A 60 2.17 -5.05 -10.15
C VAL A 60 2.60 -6.09 -11.19
N SER A 61 3.58 -6.93 -10.84
CA SER A 61 3.80 -8.18 -11.57
C SER A 61 2.58 -9.09 -11.35
N PRO A 62 1.93 -9.62 -12.40
CA PRO A 62 0.88 -10.60 -12.25
C PRO A 62 1.48 -11.86 -11.62
N ASN A 63 0.95 -12.22 -10.46
CA ASN A 63 1.25 -13.41 -9.69
C ASN A 63 1.51 -14.64 -10.60
N PRO A 64 2.73 -15.24 -10.63
CA PRO A 64 2.90 -16.55 -11.24
C PRO A 64 2.27 -17.55 -10.26
N LYS A 65 1.22 -18.21 -10.72
CA LYS A 65 0.50 -19.25 -9.96
C LYS A 65 1.51 -20.25 -9.36
N LEU A 66 1.47 -20.43 -8.04
CA LEU A 66 1.93 -21.64 -7.37
C LEU A 66 0.95 -22.78 -7.68
#